data_AF-A0A7Y5HB59-F1
#
_entry.id   AF-A0A7Y5HB59-F1
#
_cell.length_a   1.000
_cell.length_b   1.000
_cell.length_c   1.000
_cell.angle_alpha   90.00
_cell.angle_beta   90.00
_cell.angle_gamma   90.00
#
_symmetry.space_group_name_H-M   'P 1'
#
loop_
_entity.id
_entity.type
_entity.pdbx_description
1 polymer ?
#
loop_
_entity_poly.entity_id
_entity_poly.type
_entity_poly.pdbx_seq_one_letter_code
_entity_poly.pdbx_strand_id
1 'polypeptide(L)'
;MRHLLPYALTVLICSPLFAQGRGPGGPGGPGRGEPGREEAGRGEPGGRELRDQEARLADLTRMADQAEKEGREDEARRLRAEVDALRRMIELGRAHPPGRPDGAPDGPGMGPPGGPGMPGGPGGRPPRPVNVSSEEREAAAQFLKEHEPQRFAKLTELRESRPQDYERLLTQVAMEVKELRMLKEVDPKRYERRLEQRKLEYRSSDLAERIHGMQQGAEQEEMKKELRGVLSRLFDLRESEKESEVDRLEEEMARLRETLKKRKEAKDSIVDRRMNDMLGEEDDLRW
;
A
#
# COMPACT_ATOMS: atom_id res chain seq x y z
N MET A 1 -18.26 10.97 -4.31
CA MET A 1 -16.83 11.26 -4.57
C MET A 1 -16.03 10.06 -4.10
N ARG A 2 -15.62 9.19 -5.02
CA ARG A 2 -14.84 7.97 -4.75
C ARG A 2 -13.54 8.09 -5.52
N HIS A 3 -12.45 8.38 -4.82
CA HIS A 3 -11.09 8.09 -5.29
C HIS A 3 -10.29 7.59 -4.08
N LEU A 4 -10.22 6.27 -3.95
CA LEU A 4 -9.23 5.57 -3.15
C LEU A 4 -8.17 5.07 -4.14
N LEU A 5 -6.97 5.65 -4.09
CA LEU A 5 -5.75 4.98 -4.49
C LEU A 5 -4.68 5.30 -3.43
N PRO A 6 -4.03 4.29 -2.83
CA PRO A 6 -2.93 4.49 -1.91
C PRO A 6 -1.64 4.70 -2.72
N TYR A 7 -0.98 5.84 -2.50
CA TYR A 7 0.43 5.97 -2.87
C TYR A 7 1.27 5.16 -1.88
N ALA A 8 1.47 3.88 -2.22
CA ALA A 8 2.61 3.13 -1.72
C ALA A 8 3.86 3.70 -2.38
N LEU A 9 4.61 4.53 -1.65
CA LEU A 9 6.01 4.78 -1.96
C LEU A 9 6.75 3.45 -1.69
N THR A 10 6.75 2.58 -2.68
CA THR A 10 7.59 1.39 -2.69
C THR A 10 9.03 1.85 -2.78
N VAL A 11 9.64 2.06 -1.62
CA VAL A 11 11.07 2.20 -1.46
C VAL A 11 11.69 0.87 -1.90
N LEU A 12 12.13 0.85 -3.15
CA LEU A 12 12.79 -0.28 -3.80
C LEU A 12 14.22 -0.39 -3.26
N ILE A 13 14.36 -0.82 -2.00
CA ILE A 13 15.62 -1.26 -1.41
C ILE A 13 15.64 -2.78 -1.52
N CYS A 14 16.32 -3.31 -2.54
CA CYS A 14 17.09 -4.57 -2.51
C CYS A 14 17.54 -5.01 -3.90
N SER A 15 18.79 -4.74 -4.26
CA SER A 15 19.76 -5.77 -4.66
C SER A 15 21.13 -5.13 -4.95
N PRO A 16 22.19 -5.46 -4.18
CA PRO A 16 23.55 -5.13 -4.58
C PRO A 16 23.97 -6.09 -5.70
N LEU A 17 24.20 -5.55 -6.90
CA LEU A 17 24.88 -6.31 -7.94
C LEU A 17 26.34 -6.46 -7.52
N PHE A 18 26.64 -7.67 -7.07
CA PHE A 18 27.91 -8.24 -6.74
C PHE A 18 28.98 -7.90 -7.80
N ALA A 19 29.93 -7.04 -7.45
CA ALA A 19 31.12 -6.77 -8.24
C ALA A 19 32.11 -7.95 -8.07
N GLN A 20 32.00 -8.97 -8.92
CA GLN A 20 33.08 -9.95 -9.09
C GLN A 20 34.14 -9.40 -10.05
N GLY A 21 35.35 -9.26 -9.54
CA GLY A 21 36.53 -8.91 -10.31
C GLY A 21 36.79 -9.93 -11.43
N ARG A 22 36.87 -9.44 -12.67
CA ARG A 22 37.42 -10.18 -13.80
C ARG A 22 38.95 -10.26 -13.65
N GLY A 23 39.45 -11.43 -13.29
CA GLY A 23 40.84 -11.80 -13.54
C GLY A 23 41.08 -12.15 -15.02
N PRO A 24 42.31 -12.05 -15.53
CA PRO A 24 42.61 -12.25 -16.94
C PRO A 24 42.74 -13.74 -17.31
N GLY A 25 42.06 -14.10 -18.40
CA GLY A 25 42.44 -15.08 -19.43
C GLY A 25 43.11 -16.40 -19.04
N GLY A 26 42.35 -17.50 -19.11
CA GLY A 26 42.87 -18.87 -19.27
C GLY A 26 42.12 -19.59 -20.41
N PRO A 27 42.80 -20.32 -21.31
CA PRO A 27 42.18 -20.86 -22.51
C PRO A 27 41.49 -22.22 -22.29
N GLY A 28 40.31 -22.33 -22.92
CA GLY A 28 39.72 -23.53 -23.55
C GLY A 28 39.94 -24.90 -22.92
N GLY A 29 38.91 -25.41 -22.21
CA GLY A 29 38.73 -26.83 -21.92
C GLY A 29 37.39 -27.33 -22.49
N PRO A 30 37.34 -28.50 -23.15
CA PRO A 30 36.13 -28.99 -23.80
C PRO A 30 35.16 -29.68 -22.83
N GLY A 31 33.88 -29.35 -23.03
CA GLY A 31 32.66 -30.13 -22.77
C GLY A 31 32.68 -31.21 -21.69
N ARG A 32 32.10 -30.90 -20.52
CA ARG A 32 31.44 -31.89 -19.67
C ARG A 32 29.95 -31.57 -19.64
N GLY A 33 29.14 -32.51 -20.13
CA GLY A 33 27.69 -32.45 -20.07
C GLY A 33 27.21 -32.41 -18.62
N GLU A 34 26.42 -31.40 -18.29
CA GLU A 34 25.71 -31.33 -17.01
C GLU A 34 24.56 -32.36 -17.01
N PRO A 35 24.50 -33.27 -16.02
CA PRO A 35 23.32 -34.09 -15.81
C PRO A 35 22.20 -33.24 -15.18
N GLY A 36 21.03 -33.27 -15.82
CA GLY A 36 19.70 -32.97 -15.25
C GLY A 36 19.64 -31.90 -14.17
N ARG A 37 19.47 -30.64 -14.56
CA ARG A 37 18.82 -29.66 -13.68
C ARG A 37 17.41 -30.16 -13.39
N GLU A 38 17.23 -30.76 -12.21
CA GLU A 38 15.92 -30.89 -11.57
C GLU A 38 15.24 -29.53 -11.67
N GLU A 39 14.12 -29.50 -12.38
CA GLU A 39 13.20 -28.37 -12.39
C GLU A 39 12.74 -28.17 -10.95
N ALA A 40 13.44 -27.32 -10.21
CA ALA A 40 12.97 -26.76 -8.96
C ALA A 40 11.66 -26.05 -9.29
N GLY A 41 10.56 -26.78 -9.09
CA GLY A 41 9.21 -26.34 -9.37
C GLY A 41 9.05 -24.92 -8.85
N ARG A 42 8.57 -24.04 -9.72
CA ARG A 42 8.10 -22.70 -9.34
C ARG A 42 6.92 -22.91 -8.41
N GLY A 43 7.22 -23.17 -7.14
CA GLY A 43 6.23 -23.35 -6.10
C GLY A 43 5.41 -22.09 -6.08
N GLU A 44 4.12 -22.24 -6.36
CA GLU A 44 3.18 -21.13 -6.31
C GLU A 44 3.36 -20.39 -4.98
N PRO A 45 3.54 -19.07 -5.00
CA PRO A 45 3.89 -18.31 -3.79
C PRO A 45 2.88 -18.51 -2.64
N GLY A 46 1.62 -18.87 -2.93
CA GLY A 46 0.62 -19.20 -1.91
C GLY A 46 0.84 -20.53 -1.17
N GLY A 47 1.59 -21.48 -1.75
CA GLY A 47 1.78 -22.80 -1.14
C GLY A 47 2.74 -22.82 0.05
N ARG A 48 3.60 -21.81 0.23
CA ARG A 48 4.47 -21.70 1.41
C ARG A 48 3.68 -21.17 2.61
N GLU A 49 2.91 -20.11 2.41
CA GLU A 49 2.13 -19.47 3.48
C GLU A 49 1.07 -20.42 4.08
N LEU A 50 0.37 -21.19 3.24
CA LEU A 50 -0.59 -22.20 3.72
C LEU A 50 0.08 -23.30 4.55
N ARG A 51 1.28 -23.75 4.17
CA ARG A 51 2.04 -24.76 4.93
C ARG A 51 2.48 -24.22 6.29
N ASP A 52 2.91 -22.96 6.34
CA ASP A 52 3.31 -22.32 7.60
C ASP A 52 2.09 -22.13 8.53
N GLN A 53 0.92 -21.79 7.98
CA GLN A 53 -0.34 -21.69 8.72
C GLN A 53 -0.81 -23.06 9.26
N GLU A 54 -0.69 -24.12 8.47
CA GLU A 54 -1.01 -25.49 8.89
C GLU A 54 -0.08 -26.00 9.99
N ALA A 55 1.22 -25.70 9.90
CA ALA A 55 2.18 -26.03 10.95
C ALA A 55 1.84 -25.31 12.26
N ARG A 56 1.52 -24.02 12.21
CA ARG A 56 1.06 -23.25 13.38
C ARG A 56 -0.20 -23.82 14.00
N LEU A 57 -1.17 -24.26 13.19
CA LEU A 57 -2.40 -24.89 13.68
C LEU A 57 -2.10 -26.17 14.47
N ALA A 58 -1.17 -27.00 13.98
CA ALA A 58 -0.75 -28.22 14.67
C ALA A 58 -0.06 -27.92 16.01
N ASP A 59 0.78 -26.88 16.06
CA ASP A 59 1.46 -26.46 17.29
C ASP A 59 0.47 -25.95 18.35
N LEU A 60 -0.46 -25.07 17.96
CA LEU A 60 -1.50 -24.56 18.87
C LEU A 60 -2.39 -25.67 19.41
N THR A 61 -2.72 -26.66 18.59
CA THR A 61 -3.50 -27.83 19.02
C THR A 61 -2.75 -28.64 20.08
N ARG A 62 -1.44 -28.90 19.86
CA ARG A 62 -0.59 -29.61 20.85
C ARG A 62 -0.49 -28.83 22.17
N MET A 63 -0.37 -27.50 22.10
CA MET A 63 -0.32 -26.66 23.29
C MET A 63 -1.65 -26.69 24.07
N ALA A 64 -2.79 -26.66 23.36
CA ALA A 64 -4.11 -26.74 23.99
C ALA A 64 -4.30 -28.07 24.74
N ASP A 65 -3.93 -29.19 24.12
CA ASP A 65 -4.03 -30.53 24.72
C ASP A 65 -3.10 -30.67 25.95
N GLN A 66 -1.91 -30.07 25.89
CA GLN A 66 -0.96 -30.09 27.01
C GLN A 66 -1.47 -29.24 28.19
N ALA A 67 -2.01 -28.05 27.91
CA ALA A 67 -2.60 -27.20 28.95
C ALA A 67 -3.77 -27.90 29.65
N GLU A 68 -4.60 -28.64 28.92
CA GLU A 68 -5.69 -29.42 29.49
C GLU A 68 -5.20 -30.57 30.37
N LYS A 69 -4.16 -31.31 29.95
CA LYS A 69 -3.53 -32.37 30.76
C LYS A 69 -2.94 -31.85 32.07
N GLU A 70 -2.48 -30.62 32.08
CA GLU A 70 -1.90 -29.95 33.25
C GLU A 70 -2.96 -29.24 34.13
N GLY A 71 -4.24 -29.30 33.77
CA GLY A 71 -5.33 -28.64 34.51
C GLY A 71 -5.36 -27.11 34.33
N ARG A 72 -4.69 -26.56 33.31
CA ARG A 72 -4.70 -25.13 32.97
C ARG A 72 -5.89 -24.79 32.08
N GLU A 73 -7.11 -24.89 32.62
CA GLU A 73 -8.37 -24.82 31.86
C GLU A 73 -8.56 -23.50 31.09
N ASP A 74 -8.24 -22.36 31.68
CA ASP A 74 -8.39 -21.05 31.03
C ASP A 74 -7.45 -20.88 29.83
N GLU A 75 -6.22 -21.40 29.95
CA GLU A 75 -5.24 -21.37 28.87
C GLU A 75 -5.62 -22.32 27.74
N ALA A 76 -6.08 -23.53 28.06
CA ALA A 76 -6.61 -24.47 27.09
C ALA A 76 -7.80 -23.86 26.32
N ARG A 77 -8.70 -23.16 27.02
CA ARG A 77 -9.84 -22.45 26.40
C ARG A 77 -9.37 -21.37 25.43
N ARG A 78 -8.40 -20.55 25.81
CA ARG A 78 -7.82 -19.51 24.96
C ARG A 78 -7.17 -20.10 23.71
N LEU A 79 -6.35 -21.14 23.87
CA LEU A 79 -5.66 -21.79 22.77
C LEU A 79 -6.64 -22.45 21.79
N ARG A 80 -7.70 -23.11 22.30
CA ARG A 80 -8.77 -23.67 21.46
C ARG A 80 -9.49 -22.61 20.63
N ALA A 81 -9.77 -21.44 21.21
CA ALA A 81 -10.35 -20.33 20.47
C ALA A 81 -9.44 -19.82 19.35
N GLU A 82 -8.11 -19.80 19.57
CA GLU A 82 -7.13 -19.45 18.53
C GLU A 82 -7.03 -20.52 17.43
N VAL A 83 -7.06 -21.81 17.80
CA VAL A 83 -7.13 -22.93 16.85
C VAL A 83 -8.37 -22.80 15.95
N ASP A 84 -9.54 -22.52 16.52
CA ASP A 84 -10.79 -22.34 15.76
C ASP A 84 -10.75 -21.11 14.84
N ALA A 85 -10.10 -20.02 15.27
CA ALA A 85 -9.90 -18.83 14.44
C ALA A 85 -8.99 -19.13 13.24
N LEU A 86 -7.86 -19.80 13.48
CA LEU A 86 -6.89 -20.14 12.43
C LEU A 86 -7.45 -21.19 11.46
N ARG A 87 -8.19 -22.19 11.95
CA ARG A 87 -8.86 -23.18 11.10
C ARG A 87 -9.85 -22.51 10.15
N ARG A 88 -10.66 -21.55 10.62
CA ARG A 88 -11.58 -20.76 9.77
C ARG A 88 -10.83 -19.95 8.71
N MET A 89 -9.69 -19.37 9.04
CA MET A 89 -8.87 -18.61 8.09
C MET A 89 -8.32 -19.51 6.98
N ILE A 90 -7.79 -20.68 7.33
CA ILE A 90 -7.28 -21.68 6.37
C ILE A 90 -8.43 -22.21 5.50
N GLU A 91 -9.59 -22.49 6.08
CA GLU A 91 -10.77 -22.91 5.33
C GLU A 91 -11.24 -21.85 4.33
N LEU A 92 -11.27 -20.57 4.72
CA LEU A 92 -11.60 -19.47 3.80
C LEU A 92 -10.55 -19.33 2.67
N GLY A 93 -9.27 -19.52 2.99
CA GLY A 93 -8.20 -19.52 1.98
C GLY A 93 -8.28 -20.71 1.02
N ARG A 94 -8.74 -21.88 1.49
CA ARG A 94 -8.93 -23.08 0.65
C ARG A 94 -10.24 -23.07 -0.15
N ALA A 95 -11.32 -22.53 0.42
CA ALA A 95 -12.64 -22.45 -0.19
C ALA A 95 -12.72 -21.42 -1.33
N HIS A 96 -11.70 -20.55 -1.43
CA HIS A 96 -11.52 -19.65 -2.56
C HIS A 96 -10.18 -19.94 -3.23
N PRO A 97 -10.05 -21.02 -4.05
CA PRO A 97 -9.08 -20.93 -5.13
C PRO A 97 -9.37 -19.61 -5.88
N PRO A 98 -8.37 -18.93 -6.46
CA PRO A 98 -8.62 -17.83 -7.40
C PRO A 98 -9.37 -18.41 -8.62
N GLY A 99 -10.66 -18.67 -8.41
CA GLY A 99 -11.60 -19.10 -9.42
C GLY A 99 -11.67 -17.96 -10.39
N ARG A 100 -11.10 -18.20 -11.58
CA ARG A 100 -11.74 -17.70 -12.79
C ARG A 100 -13.24 -17.92 -12.61
N PRO A 101 -14.07 -16.91 -12.87
CA PRO A 101 -15.50 -17.01 -12.64
C PRO A 101 -16.06 -18.21 -13.41
N ASP A 102 -16.31 -19.30 -12.70
CA ASP A 102 -16.88 -20.54 -13.21
C ASP A 102 -18.37 -20.30 -13.46
N GLY A 103 -18.62 -19.71 -14.62
CA GLY A 103 -19.94 -19.36 -15.11
C GLY A 103 -19.95 -18.91 -16.57
N ALA A 104 -18.87 -19.13 -17.31
CA ALA A 104 -18.93 -19.08 -18.77
C ALA A 104 -19.37 -20.47 -19.26
N PRO A 105 -20.62 -20.65 -19.73
CA PRO A 105 -21.05 -21.93 -20.27
C PRO A 105 -20.16 -22.30 -21.47
N ASP A 106 -19.60 -23.51 -21.43
CA ASP A 106 -18.89 -24.17 -22.54
C ASP A 106 -19.87 -24.49 -23.68
N GLY A 107 -20.42 -23.46 -24.30
CA GLY A 107 -21.08 -23.59 -25.58
C GLY A 107 -20.04 -23.77 -26.68
N PRO A 108 -20.21 -24.71 -27.63
CA PRO A 108 -19.55 -24.65 -28.93
C PRO A 108 -20.19 -23.51 -29.73
N GLY A 109 -19.97 -22.28 -29.27
CA GLY A 109 -20.54 -21.06 -29.79
C GLY A 109 -19.43 -20.22 -30.38
N MET A 110 -19.57 -19.90 -31.67
CA MET A 110 -18.78 -18.92 -32.40
C MET A 110 -18.24 -17.81 -31.48
N GLY A 111 -16.91 -17.72 -31.38
CA GLY A 111 -16.28 -16.56 -30.77
C GLY A 111 -16.86 -15.30 -31.42
N PRO A 112 -17.30 -14.30 -30.63
CA PRO A 112 -17.86 -13.09 -31.19
C PRO A 112 -16.86 -12.50 -32.19
N PRO A 113 -17.31 -12.09 -33.39
CA PRO A 113 -16.42 -11.49 -34.38
C PRO A 113 -15.67 -10.34 -33.72
N GLY A 114 -14.34 -10.41 -33.80
CA GLY A 114 -13.43 -9.50 -33.13
C GLY A 114 -13.88 -8.05 -33.27
N GLY A 115 -14.43 -7.50 -32.19
CA GLY A 115 -14.65 -6.08 -32.07
C GLY A 115 -13.28 -5.38 -32.08
N PRO A 116 -13.06 -4.38 -32.95
CA PRO A 116 -11.84 -3.57 -32.91
C PRO A 116 -11.82 -2.75 -31.61
N GLY A 117 -11.29 -3.30 -30.51
CA GLY A 117 -11.35 -2.57 -29.24
C GLY A 117 -10.97 -3.27 -27.93
N MET A 118 -10.17 -4.34 -27.89
CA MET A 118 -9.65 -4.88 -26.62
C MET A 118 -8.15 -4.61 -26.45
N PRO A 119 -7.75 -3.55 -25.74
CA PRO A 119 -6.38 -3.33 -25.30
C PRO A 119 -6.21 -3.88 -23.88
N GLY A 120 -5.44 -4.95 -23.72
CA GLY A 120 -5.19 -5.48 -22.38
C GLY A 120 -4.11 -6.55 -22.26
N GLY A 121 -3.24 -6.68 -23.26
CA GLY A 121 -2.03 -7.49 -23.11
C GLY A 121 -0.96 -6.79 -22.24
N PRO A 122 0.10 -7.49 -21.81
CA PRO A 122 1.19 -6.97 -20.96
C PRO A 122 2.00 -5.79 -21.56
N GLY A 123 1.57 -5.23 -22.68
CA GLY A 123 2.01 -3.95 -23.23
C GLY A 123 1.17 -2.79 -22.71
N GLY A 124 1.02 -2.69 -21.39
CA GLY A 124 0.38 -1.54 -20.75
C GLY A 124 0.98 -0.26 -21.30
N ARG A 125 0.15 0.57 -21.94
CA ARG A 125 0.58 1.84 -22.54
C ARG A 125 1.39 2.58 -21.47
N PRO A 126 2.64 3.01 -21.77
CA PRO A 126 3.44 3.70 -20.78
C PRO A 126 2.60 4.87 -20.22
N PRO A 127 2.64 5.11 -18.91
CA PRO A 127 1.89 6.20 -18.31
C PRO A 127 2.20 7.48 -19.09
N ARG A 128 1.14 8.20 -19.50
CA ARG A 128 1.33 9.46 -20.22
C ARG A 128 2.20 10.37 -19.35
N PRO A 129 3.23 11.03 -19.91
CA PRO A 129 4.05 11.94 -19.14
C PRO A 129 3.13 13.02 -18.56
N VAL A 130 3.19 13.20 -17.24
CA VAL A 130 2.46 14.27 -16.56
C VAL A 130 3.11 15.58 -16.99
N ASN A 131 2.36 16.44 -17.68
CA ASN A 131 2.88 17.72 -18.13
C ASN A 131 2.77 18.74 -16.98
N VAL A 132 3.86 18.89 -16.23
CA VAL A 132 4.00 19.91 -15.17
C VAL A 132 4.50 21.20 -15.79
N SER A 133 3.79 22.31 -15.53
CA SER A 133 4.11 23.62 -16.08
C SER A 133 5.46 24.17 -15.55
N SER A 134 6.05 25.15 -16.23
CA SER A 134 7.28 25.81 -15.74
C SER A 134 7.08 26.45 -14.37
N GLU A 135 5.92 27.08 -14.15
CA GLU A 135 5.57 27.73 -12.88
C GLU A 135 5.47 26.71 -11.72
N GLU A 136 4.87 25.54 -11.97
CA GLU A 136 4.78 24.47 -10.97
C GLU A 136 6.18 23.93 -10.59
N ARG A 137 7.12 23.89 -11.53
CA ARG A 137 8.51 23.48 -11.29
C ARG A 137 9.28 24.51 -10.47
N GLU A 138 9.12 25.79 -10.78
CA GLU A 138 9.75 26.88 -10.01
C GLU A 138 9.21 26.92 -8.58
N ALA A 139 7.89 26.79 -8.42
CA ALA A 139 7.23 26.63 -7.13
C ALA A 139 7.80 25.45 -6.33
N ALA A 140 8.02 24.31 -6.97
CA ALA A 140 8.62 23.14 -6.36
C ALA A 140 10.06 23.39 -5.90
N ALA A 141 10.88 24.02 -6.75
CA ALA A 141 12.25 24.37 -6.43
C ALA A 141 12.33 25.35 -5.24
N GLN A 142 11.48 26.38 -5.22
CA GLN A 142 11.40 27.33 -4.11
C GLN A 142 10.96 26.67 -2.81
N PHE A 143 9.94 25.80 -2.87
CA PHE A 143 9.46 25.05 -1.72
C PHE A 143 10.57 24.20 -1.10
N LEU A 144 11.36 23.50 -1.92
CA LEU A 144 12.48 22.71 -1.44
C LEU A 144 13.56 23.58 -0.81
N LYS A 145 13.86 24.75 -1.39
CA LYS A 145 14.84 25.67 -0.82
C LYS A 145 14.44 26.15 0.58
N GLU A 146 13.15 26.37 0.81
CA GLU A 146 12.61 26.85 2.08
C GLU A 146 12.51 25.76 3.15
N HIS A 147 12.01 24.57 2.79
CA HIS A 147 11.68 23.53 3.78
C HIS A 147 12.64 22.34 3.80
N GLU A 148 13.35 22.07 2.70
CA GLU A 148 14.21 20.90 2.51
C GLU A 148 15.54 21.27 1.80
N PRO A 149 16.36 22.17 2.36
CA PRO A 149 17.52 22.73 1.66
C PRO A 149 18.56 21.67 1.26
N GLN A 150 18.69 20.60 2.05
CA GLN A 150 19.56 19.46 1.73
C GLN A 150 19.05 18.68 0.49
N ARG A 151 17.73 18.52 0.34
CA ARG A 151 17.14 17.88 -0.85
C ARG A 151 17.31 18.76 -2.08
N PHE A 152 17.17 20.06 -1.90
CA PHE A 152 17.41 21.03 -2.96
C PHE A 152 18.86 20.98 -3.45
N ALA A 153 19.85 20.87 -2.55
CA ALA A 153 21.25 20.70 -2.91
C ALA A 153 21.48 19.42 -3.73
N LYS A 154 20.98 18.26 -3.26
CA LYS A 154 21.07 16.98 -3.99
C LYS A 154 20.41 17.05 -5.38
N LEU A 155 19.26 17.71 -5.51
CA LEU A 155 18.62 17.92 -6.82
C LEU A 155 19.43 18.82 -7.73
N THR A 156 20.10 19.84 -7.19
CA THR A 156 20.95 20.74 -7.99
C THR A 156 22.15 19.97 -8.55
N GLU A 157 22.76 19.08 -7.77
CA GLU A 157 23.84 18.18 -8.25
C GLU A 157 23.34 17.19 -9.33
N LEU A 158 22.11 16.68 -9.18
CA LEU A 158 21.48 15.81 -10.19
C LEU A 158 21.20 16.54 -11.50
N ARG A 159 20.94 17.85 -11.47
CA ARG A 159 20.72 18.65 -12.68
C ARG A 159 21.94 18.64 -13.60
N GLU A 160 23.13 18.68 -13.04
CA GLU A 160 24.39 18.69 -13.80
C GLU A 160 24.79 17.29 -14.25
N SER A 161 24.65 16.30 -13.38
CA SER A 161 25.12 14.94 -13.63
C SER A 161 24.12 14.04 -14.37
N ARG A 162 22.82 14.19 -14.09
CA ARG A 162 21.71 13.33 -14.59
C ARG A 162 20.42 14.13 -14.82
N PRO A 163 20.37 14.98 -15.87
CA PRO A 163 19.24 15.90 -16.08
C PRO A 163 17.88 15.21 -16.22
N GLN A 164 17.82 13.98 -16.75
CA GLN A 164 16.57 13.22 -16.84
C GLN A 164 16.03 12.80 -15.45
N ASP A 165 16.91 12.37 -14.54
CA ASP A 165 16.52 12.02 -13.17
C ASP A 165 16.08 13.27 -12.39
N TYR A 166 16.76 14.41 -12.61
CA TYR A 166 16.36 15.70 -12.07
C TYR A 166 14.93 16.07 -12.49
N GLU A 167 14.62 16.04 -13.79
CA GLU A 167 13.28 16.40 -14.30
C GLU A 167 12.19 15.47 -13.74
N ARG A 168 12.48 14.17 -13.63
CA ARG A 168 11.55 13.20 -13.05
C ARG A 168 11.28 13.50 -11.57
N LEU A 169 12.33 13.74 -10.79
CA LEU A 169 12.18 14.04 -9.36
C LEU A 169 11.51 15.39 -9.11
N LEU A 170 11.85 16.41 -9.90
CA LEU A 170 11.22 17.72 -9.80
C LEU A 170 9.72 17.65 -10.14
N THR A 171 9.35 16.85 -11.15
CA THR A 171 7.95 16.57 -11.49
C THR A 171 7.21 15.92 -10.32
N GLN A 172 7.82 14.94 -9.64
CA GLN A 172 7.24 14.32 -8.44
C GLN A 172 7.04 15.34 -7.31
N VAL A 173 8.07 16.15 -7.03
CA VAL A 173 7.98 17.20 -6.00
C VAL A 173 6.92 18.23 -6.34
N ALA A 174 6.79 18.65 -7.60
CA ALA A 174 5.77 19.60 -8.02
C ALA A 174 4.34 19.10 -7.75
N MET A 175 4.08 17.81 -8.01
CA MET A 175 2.79 17.18 -7.69
C MET A 175 2.53 17.16 -6.18
N GLU A 176 3.53 16.83 -5.37
CA GLU A 176 3.42 16.85 -3.92
C GLU A 176 3.20 18.27 -3.36
N VAL A 177 3.90 19.28 -3.90
CA VAL A 177 3.75 20.68 -3.50
C VAL A 177 2.35 21.19 -3.84
N LYS A 178 1.82 20.80 -5.00
CA LYS A 178 0.44 21.10 -5.39
C LYS A 178 -0.57 20.48 -4.41
N GLU A 179 -0.38 19.23 -4.03
CA GLU A 179 -1.21 18.56 -3.01
C GLU A 179 -1.14 19.30 -1.67
N LEU A 180 0.05 19.67 -1.22
CA LEU A 180 0.23 20.44 0.02
C LEU A 180 -0.43 21.82 -0.03
N ARG A 181 -0.38 22.52 -1.17
CA ARG A 181 -1.07 23.81 -1.35
C ARG A 181 -2.58 23.66 -1.25
N MET A 182 -3.16 22.68 -1.94
CA MET A 182 -4.59 22.39 -1.84
C MET A 182 -4.98 21.99 -0.40
N LEU A 183 -4.14 21.19 0.26
CA LEU A 183 -4.37 20.80 1.65
C LEU A 183 -4.35 21.99 2.59
N LYS A 184 -3.46 22.97 2.37
CA LYS A 184 -3.38 24.20 3.17
C LYS A 184 -4.66 25.04 3.08
N GLU A 185 -5.31 25.06 1.92
CA GLU A 185 -6.56 25.80 1.71
C GLU A 185 -7.76 25.10 2.37
N VAL A 186 -7.80 23.77 2.31
CA VAL A 186 -8.94 22.98 2.84
C VAL A 186 -8.81 22.73 4.35
N ASP A 187 -7.61 22.42 4.83
CA ASP A 187 -7.33 22.06 6.23
C ASP A 187 -5.89 22.46 6.63
N PRO A 188 -5.70 23.69 7.14
CA PRO A 188 -4.39 24.21 7.53
C PRO A 188 -3.68 23.37 8.60
N LYS A 189 -4.43 22.76 9.55
CA LYS A 189 -3.84 21.94 10.61
C LYS A 189 -3.27 20.65 10.03
N ARG A 190 -3.99 20.01 9.11
CA ARG A 190 -3.51 18.81 8.42
C ARG A 190 -2.31 19.13 7.52
N TYR A 191 -2.27 20.32 6.90
CA TYR A 191 -1.10 20.79 6.16
C TYR A 191 0.15 20.87 7.05
N GLU A 192 0.07 21.47 8.22
CA GLU A 192 1.22 21.59 9.14
C GLU A 192 1.76 20.22 9.57
N ARG A 193 0.87 19.28 9.94
CA ARG A 193 1.25 17.90 10.27
C ARG A 193 1.93 17.20 9.10
N ARG A 194 1.36 17.30 7.89
CA ARG A 194 1.91 16.68 6.68
C ARG A 194 3.28 17.25 6.33
N LEU A 195 3.47 18.56 6.51
CA LEU A 195 4.75 19.23 6.29
C LEU A 195 5.80 18.75 7.30
N GLU A 196 5.44 18.61 8.58
CA GLU A 196 6.34 18.09 9.61
C GLU A 196 6.72 16.63 9.36
N GLN A 197 5.74 15.77 9.05
CA GLN A 197 5.98 14.38 8.69
C GLN A 197 7.00 14.29 7.54
N ARG A 198 6.82 15.10 6.50
CA ARG A 198 7.72 15.12 5.34
C ARG A 198 9.15 15.53 5.70
N LYS A 199 9.33 16.55 6.54
CA LYS A 199 10.66 16.97 7.03
C LYS A 199 11.36 15.83 7.79
N LEU A 200 10.61 15.15 8.65
CA LEU A 200 11.14 14.01 9.42
C LEU A 200 11.45 12.81 8.52
N GLU A 201 10.61 12.50 7.52
CA GLU A 201 10.86 11.44 6.54
C GLU A 201 12.15 11.70 5.75
N TYR A 202 12.34 12.94 5.29
CA TYR A 202 13.57 13.33 4.61
C TYR A 202 14.79 13.20 5.53
N ARG A 203 14.73 13.75 6.75
CA ARG A 203 15.82 13.66 7.73
C ARG A 203 16.16 12.20 8.07
N SER A 204 15.16 11.35 8.22
CA SER A 204 15.37 9.92 8.50
C SER A 204 16.10 9.21 7.35
N SER A 205 15.73 9.53 6.09
CA SER A 205 16.39 8.98 4.90
C SER A 205 17.83 9.45 4.80
N ASP A 206 18.08 10.75 5.03
CA ASP A 206 19.43 11.32 4.99
C ASP A 206 20.35 10.73 6.07
N LEU A 207 19.85 10.56 7.31
CA LEU A 207 20.58 9.89 8.38
C LEU A 207 20.89 8.43 8.03
N ALA A 208 19.92 7.70 7.47
CA ALA A 208 20.13 6.31 7.06
C ALA A 208 21.20 6.17 5.97
N GLU A 209 21.20 7.05 4.96
CA GLU A 209 22.22 7.10 3.90
C GLU A 209 23.62 7.34 4.49
N ARG A 210 23.75 8.31 5.40
CA ARG A 210 25.03 8.62 6.07
C ARG A 210 25.54 7.45 6.90
N ILE A 211 24.67 6.85 7.73
CA ILE A 211 25.00 5.70 8.57
C ILE A 211 25.50 4.51 7.74
N HIS A 212 24.93 4.30 6.55
CA HIS A 212 25.32 3.20 5.65
C HIS A 212 26.73 3.37 5.09
N GLY A 213 27.18 4.61 4.87
CA GLY A 213 28.53 4.92 4.39
C GLY A 213 29.62 5.00 5.48
N MET A 214 29.24 4.93 6.76
CA MET A 214 30.16 5.11 7.88
C MET A 214 30.77 3.80 8.39
N GLN A 215 32.02 3.87 8.88
CA GLN A 215 32.62 2.78 9.64
C GLN A 215 31.98 2.66 11.03
N GLN A 216 32.00 1.46 11.59
CA GLN A 216 31.48 1.24 12.95
C GLN A 216 32.32 2.02 13.97
N GLY A 217 31.65 2.83 14.80
CA GLY A 217 32.31 3.68 15.78
C GLY A 217 31.32 4.53 16.56
N ALA A 218 31.84 5.36 17.48
CA ALA A 218 31.01 6.19 18.35
C ALA A 218 30.12 7.18 17.58
N GLU A 219 30.62 7.77 16.48
CA GLU A 219 29.84 8.68 15.63
C GLU A 219 28.64 7.99 14.97
N GLN A 220 28.82 6.75 14.49
CA GLN A 220 27.73 5.96 13.91
C GLN A 220 26.64 5.67 14.96
N GLU A 221 27.02 5.37 16.20
CA GLU A 221 26.08 5.11 17.29
C GLU A 221 25.27 6.36 17.67
N GLU A 222 25.89 7.55 17.67
CA GLU A 222 25.17 8.81 17.89
C GLU A 222 24.16 9.09 16.76
N MET A 223 24.53 8.88 15.49
CA MET A 223 23.58 9.03 14.38
C MET A 223 22.43 8.02 14.44
N LYS A 224 22.69 6.78 14.89
CA LYS A 224 21.62 5.79 15.12
C LYS A 224 20.64 6.24 16.21
N LYS A 225 21.14 6.86 17.30
CA LYS A 225 20.28 7.44 18.34
C LYS A 225 19.42 8.58 17.78
N GLU A 226 20.00 9.46 16.98
CA GLU A 226 19.27 10.53 16.31
C GLU A 226 18.18 9.97 15.38
N LEU A 227 18.53 8.98 14.54
CA LEU A 227 17.59 8.33 13.63
C LEU A 227 16.43 7.69 14.42
N ARG A 228 16.72 7.00 15.54
CA ARG A 228 15.67 6.45 16.42
C ARG A 228 14.74 7.55 16.93
N GLY A 229 15.28 8.70 17.34
CA GLY A 229 14.48 9.85 17.79
C GLY A 229 13.56 10.40 16.69
N VAL A 230 14.07 10.53 15.47
CA VAL A 230 13.27 10.98 14.29
C VAL A 230 12.16 9.98 13.96
N LEU A 231 12.48 8.68 13.96
CA LEU A 231 11.52 7.61 13.67
C LEU A 231 10.42 7.52 14.74
N SER A 232 10.75 7.73 16.02
CA SER A 232 9.75 7.79 17.09
C SER A 232 8.75 8.92 16.84
N ARG A 233 9.22 10.13 16.52
CA ARG A 233 8.33 11.26 16.22
C ARG A 233 7.46 11.01 14.99
N LEU A 234 7.99 10.34 13.96
CA LEU A 234 7.21 9.94 12.79
C LEU A 234 6.10 8.95 13.15
N PHE A 235 6.41 8.00 14.02
CA PHE A 235 5.42 7.04 14.51
C PHE A 235 4.30 7.76 15.23
N ASP A 236 4.62 8.62 16.21
CA ASP A 236 3.64 9.37 17.00
C ASP A 236 2.74 10.25 16.10
N LEU A 237 3.31 10.93 15.10
CA LEU A 237 2.55 11.73 14.14
C LEU A 237 1.58 10.87 13.32
N ARG A 238 2.03 9.72 12.82
CA ARG A 238 1.18 8.81 12.03
C ARG A 238 0.10 8.16 12.88
N GLU A 239 0.41 7.81 14.12
CA GLU A 239 -0.56 7.29 15.08
C GLU A 239 -1.66 8.34 15.33
N SER A 240 -1.29 9.57 15.65
CA SER A 240 -2.24 10.67 15.85
C SER A 240 -3.09 10.98 14.61
N GLU A 241 -2.51 10.87 13.40
CA GLU A 241 -3.28 10.98 12.16
C GLU A 241 -4.31 9.85 12.01
N LYS A 242 -3.94 8.61 12.40
CA LYS A 242 -4.85 7.47 12.35
C LYS A 242 -5.95 7.55 13.39
N GLU A 243 -5.65 8.02 14.60
CA GLU A 243 -6.67 8.32 15.61
C GLU A 243 -7.67 9.37 15.08
N SER A 244 -7.16 10.47 14.53
CA SER A 244 -8.02 11.53 13.94
C SER A 244 -8.89 11.00 12.78
N GLU A 245 -8.37 10.06 11.98
CA GLU A 245 -9.11 9.39 10.91
C GLU A 245 -10.19 8.46 11.45
N VAL A 246 -9.90 7.70 12.51
CA VAL A 246 -10.87 6.85 13.21
C VAL A 246 -12.02 7.70 13.76
N ASP A 247 -11.73 8.77 14.49
CA ASP A 247 -12.74 9.65 15.08
C ASP A 247 -13.71 10.20 14.01
N ARG A 248 -13.17 10.67 12.88
CA ARG A 248 -13.97 11.16 11.75
C ARG A 248 -14.86 10.07 11.16
N LEU A 249 -14.33 8.85 11.00
CA LEU A 249 -15.10 7.72 10.47
C LEU A 249 -16.22 7.32 11.44
N GLU A 250 -15.99 7.38 12.75
CA GLU A 250 -17.01 7.14 13.76
C GLU A 250 -18.14 8.17 13.71
N GLU A 251 -17.81 9.46 13.57
CA GLU A 251 -18.79 10.52 13.36
C GLU A 251 -19.61 10.31 12.06
N GLU A 252 -18.95 9.96 10.96
CA GLU A 252 -19.62 9.67 9.69
C GLU A 252 -20.55 8.45 9.80
N MET A 253 -20.10 7.38 10.47
CA MET A 253 -20.93 6.22 10.75
C MET A 253 -22.15 6.58 11.61
N ALA A 254 -21.99 7.39 12.65
CA ALA A 254 -23.09 7.85 13.49
C ALA A 254 -24.12 8.64 12.68
N ARG A 255 -23.65 9.57 11.84
CA ARG A 255 -24.51 10.35 10.93
C ARG A 255 -25.28 9.47 9.94
N LEU A 256 -24.63 8.48 9.34
CA LEU A 256 -25.26 7.55 8.40
C LEU A 256 -26.30 6.67 9.09
N ARG A 257 -26.01 6.18 10.31
CA ARG A 257 -26.96 5.42 11.13
C ARG A 257 -28.21 6.25 11.44
N GLU A 258 -28.04 7.51 11.82
CA GLU A 258 -29.15 8.41 12.08
C GLU A 258 -29.98 8.68 10.81
N THR A 259 -29.32 8.88 9.68
CA THR A 259 -29.99 9.06 8.37
C THR A 259 -30.81 7.81 8.00
N LEU A 260 -30.26 6.62 8.22
CA LEU A 260 -30.96 5.35 7.98
C LEU A 260 -32.13 5.17 8.93
N LYS A 261 -31.98 5.53 10.21
CA LYS A 261 -33.06 5.48 11.20
C LYS A 261 -34.24 6.37 10.77
N LYS A 262 -33.98 7.63 10.44
CA LYS A 262 -35.00 8.56 9.92
C LYS A 262 -35.70 8.02 8.68
N ARG A 263 -34.95 7.43 7.74
CA ARG A 263 -35.53 6.82 6.54
C ARG A 263 -36.39 5.60 6.84
N LYS A 264 -36.01 4.79 7.84
CA LYS A 264 -36.82 3.65 8.31
C LYS A 264 -38.11 4.11 8.97
N GLU A 265 -38.06 5.14 9.79
CA GLU A 265 -39.23 5.75 10.43
C GLU A 265 -40.17 6.38 9.38
N ALA A 266 -39.61 6.98 8.32
CA ALA A 266 -40.36 7.51 7.19
C ALA A 266 -40.68 6.48 6.10
N LYS A 267 -40.51 5.17 6.35
CA LYS A 267 -40.64 4.15 5.30
C LYS A 267 -42.03 4.16 4.68
N ASP A 268 -43.08 4.13 5.50
CA ASP A 268 -44.45 3.97 5.00
C ASP A 268 -44.87 5.21 4.19
N SER A 269 -44.56 6.42 4.66
CA SER A 269 -44.83 7.64 3.90
C SER A 269 -44.05 7.73 2.58
N ILE A 270 -42.82 7.19 2.52
CA ILE A 270 -42.06 7.07 1.26
C ILE A 270 -42.72 6.06 0.31
N VAL A 271 -43.22 4.93 0.85
CA VAL A 271 -43.91 3.90 0.07
C VAL A 271 -45.23 4.44 -0.47
N ASP A 272 -46.04 5.08 0.36
CA ASP A 272 -47.33 5.66 -0.02
C ASP A 272 -47.16 6.72 -1.10
N ARG A 273 -46.19 7.64 -0.94
CA ARG A 273 -45.85 8.63 -1.97
C ARG A 273 -45.50 7.95 -3.30
N ARG A 274 -44.65 6.91 -3.26
CA ARG A 274 -44.25 6.17 -4.47
C ARG A 274 -45.41 5.39 -5.08
N MET A 275 -46.32 4.87 -4.27
CA MET A 275 -47.53 4.17 -4.71
C MET A 275 -48.46 5.13 -5.44
N ASN A 276 -48.75 6.30 -4.85
CA ASN A 276 -49.60 7.33 -5.46
C ASN A 276 -49.00 7.85 -6.78
N ASP A 277 -47.67 8.10 -6.81
CA ASP A 277 -46.95 8.46 -8.03
C ASP A 277 -47.13 7.40 -9.15
N MET A 278 -47.21 6.09 -8.79
CA MET A 278 -47.40 5.00 -9.76
C MET A 278 -48.86 4.84 -10.22
N LEU A 279 -49.82 5.16 -9.34
CA LEU A 279 -51.24 5.10 -9.67
C LEU A 279 -51.70 6.30 -10.51
N GLY A 280 -50.84 7.31 -10.69
CA GLY A 280 -51.21 8.55 -11.39
C GLY A 280 -52.20 9.39 -10.56
N GLU A 281 -52.35 9.08 -9.28
CA GLU A 281 -53.11 9.87 -8.30
C GLU A 281 -52.28 11.08 -7.83
N GLU A 282 -51.40 11.61 -8.69
CA GLU A 282 -50.63 12.79 -8.35
C GLU A 282 -51.61 13.92 -8.00
N ASP A 283 -51.41 14.50 -6.82
CA ASP A 283 -52.03 15.76 -6.41
C ASP A 283 -51.99 16.73 -7.61
N ASP A 284 -53.15 17.10 -8.14
CA ASP A 284 -53.33 18.10 -9.23
C ASP A 284 -52.73 19.50 -8.89
N LEU A 285 -52.03 19.61 -7.75
CA LEU A 285 -51.44 20.80 -7.17
C LEU A 285 -49.90 20.77 -7.09
N ARG A 286 -49.21 20.03 -7.96
CA ARG A 286 -47.76 20.27 -8.17
C ARG A 286 -47.53 21.47 -9.09
N TRP A 287 -47.43 22.67 -8.49
CA TRP A 287 -46.83 23.87 -9.09
C TRP A 287 -45.57 24.28 -8.32
#